data_AF-A0AA39Q7K2-F1
#
_entry.id   AF-A0AA39Q7K2-F1
#
_cell.length_a   1.000
_cell.length_b   1.000
_cell.length_c   1.000
_cell.angle_alpha   90.00
_cell.angle_beta   90.00
_cell.angle_gamma   90.00
#
_symmetry.space_group_name_H-M   'P 1'
#
loop_
_entity.id
_entity.type
_entity.pdbx_description
1 polymer ?
#
loop_
_entity_poly.entity_id
_entity_poly.type
_entity_poly.pdbx_seq_one_letter_code
_entity_poly.pdbx_strand_id
1 'polypeptide(L)'
;MGDERRPFSYSLHSLLPILLLISVTIQPSPYRRLLFLPIFGIAYYLVYHTTTGDIISNLALDYILLTEPQTELFQTGQTIPQAAFPGLKSRLKWSLSLLTSQRGIGWTHEPRNLPPSPYPASTSRWRFVADRLVQSAVLFILWDVAATYTRYRPSFYIDGPEETTFLGRCAFVWGWAVPAVAALTMNHALLSVAMVALGIWDVQTWRPFYGSWSDAYTVRRFWSHTWHQLLRRNVTTPGDRLVTRLSLPKGSVLASYIRLYIAFFVSGWVHHSSDYMVLGYHGGALKFFMSQALCITIESASLDLGRRLGLARGPNLFWRIVGYIWVQAWFAMCLPMYINPQNRAGVSEAGVNSGIIEGLWRWWITTRN
;
A
#
# COMPACT_ATOMS: atom_id res chain seq x y z
N MET A 1 18.82 24.80 -10.06
CA MET A 1 18.43 25.57 -8.85
C MET A 1 18.41 24.58 -7.70
N GLY A 2 19.06 24.90 -6.58
CA GLY A 2 19.10 24.00 -5.42
C GLY A 2 17.70 23.83 -4.82
N ASP A 3 17.44 22.68 -4.20
CA ASP A 3 16.20 22.45 -3.46
C ASP A 3 16.15 23.39 -2.24
N GLU A 4 15.24 24.36 -2.24
CA GLU A 4 15.10 25.37 -1.18
C GLU A 4 14.39 24.82 0.08
N ARG A 5 13.95 23.56 0.06
CA ARG A 5 13.27 22.91 1.18
C ARG A 5 14.24 22.60 2.32
N ARG A 6 13.73 22.60 3.55
CA ARG A 6 14.53 22.30 4.75
C ARG A 6 14.81 20.81 4.89
N PRO A 7 15.83 20.38 5.66
CA PRO A 7 16.00 18.98 6.01
C PRO A 7 14.74 18.36 6.66
N PHE A 8 14.43 17.11 6.33
CA PHE A 8 13.34 16.37 6.95
C PHE A 8 13.48 16.33 8.49
N SER A 9 12.40 16.65 9.20
CA SER A 9 12.40 16.67 10.67
C SER A 9 11.83 15.38 11.25
N TYR A 10 12.72 14.47 11.65
CA TYR A 10 12.34 13.23 12.34
C TYR A 10 11.64 13.48 13.69
N SER A 11 12.01 14.56 14.39
CA SER A 11 11.37 14.94 15.65
C SER A 11 9.91 15.34 15.44
N LEU A 12 9.62 16.17 14.44
CA LEU A 12 8.24 16.52 14.07
C LEU A 12 7.48 15.30 13.56
N HIS A 13 8.11 14.45 12.73
CA HIS A 13 7.49 13.24 12.23
C HIS A 13 7.06 12.29 13.37
N SER A 14 7.89 12.15 14.40
CA SER A 14 7.63 11.30 15.57
C SER A 14 6.41 11.76 16.39
N LEU A 15 6.02 13.03 16.29
CA LEU A 15 4.81 13.53 16.95
C LEU A 15 3.51 13.00 16.31
N LEU A 16 3.51 12.70 15.02
CA LEU A 16 2.32 12.23 14.31
C LEU A 16 1.72 10.95 14.92
N PRO A 17 2.46 9.84 15.10
CA PRO A 17 1.93 8.65 15.74
C PRO A 17 1.58 8.86 17.22
N ILE A 18 2.28 9.76 17.93
CA ILE A 18 1.98 10.09 19.33
C ILE A 18 0.63 10.81 19.44
N LEU A 19 0.39 11.84 18.62
CA LEU A 19 -0.87 12.58 18.59
C LEU A 19 -2.03 11.66 18.19
N LEU A 20 -1.80 10.77 17.21
CA LEU A 20 -2.77 9.76 16.82
C LEU A 20 -3.07 8.80 17.97
N LEU A 21 -2.05 8.30 18.68
CA LEU A 21 -2.21 7.43 19.84
C LEU A 21 -3.01 8.11 20.96
N ILE A 22 -2.72 9.37 21.26
CA ILE A 22 -3.49 10.16 22.22
C ILE A 22 -4.96 10.24 21.77
N SER A 23 -5.21 10.57 20.50
CA SER A 23 -6.57 10.73 19.97
C SER A 23 -7.44 9.46 20.07
N VAL A 24 -6.82 8.28 19.97
CA VAL A 24 -7.53 6.98 20.09
C VAL A 24 -7.64 6.55 21.56
N THR A 25 -6.72 7.00 22.41
CA THR A 25 -6.64 6.58 23.82
C THR A 25 -7.53 7.40 24.75
N ILE A 26 -7.82 8.66 24.44
CA ILE A 26 -8.69 9.49 25.29
C ILE A 26 -10.16 9.06 25.20
N GLN A 27 -10.96 9.46 26.19
CA GLN A 27 -12.41 9.26 26.16
C GLN A 27 -13.03 9.97 24.94
N PRO A 28 -14.16 9.47 24.41
CA PRO A 28 -14.90 10.17 23.37
C PRO A 28 -15.18 11.60 23.80
N SER A 29 -14.87 12.55 22.92
CA SER A 29 -15.06 13.97 23.18
C SER A 29 -15.35 14.68 21.87
N PRO A 30 -16.30 15.65 21.84
CA PRO A 30 -16.56 16.44 20.64
C PRO A 30 -15.32 17.22 20.19
N TYR A 31 -14.41 17.55 21.12
CA TYR A 31 -13.18 18.29 20.85
C TYR A 31 -12.03 17.41 20.32
N ARG A 32 -12.17 16.07 20.33
CA ARG A 32 -11.16 15.13 19.84
C ARG A 32 -10.73 15.44 18.40
N ARG A 33 -11.66 15.92 17.57
CA ARG A 33 -11.42 16.31 16.18
C ARG A 33 -10.41 17.45 16.05
N LEU A 34 -10.24 18.29 17.08
CA LEU A 34 -9.24 19.37 17.07
C LEU A 34 -7.80 18.83 17.05
N LEU A 35 -7.56 17.59 17.50
CA LEU A 35 -6.25 16.93 17.39
C LEU A 35 -5.83 16.69 15.93
N PHE A 36 -6.76 16.76 14.98
CA PHE A 36 -6.42 16.70 13.57
C PHE A 36 -5.64 17.94 13.09
N LEU A 37 -5.87 19.11 13.66
CA LEU A 37 -5.22 20.35 13.24
C LEU A 37 -3.68 20.30 13.37
N PRO A 38 -3.09 19.96 14.54
CA PRO A 38 -1.64 19.84 14.65
C PRO A 38 -1.09 18.70 13.79
N ILE A 39 -1.80 17.57 13.67
CA ILE A 39 -1.40 16.46 12.78
C ILE A 39 -1.33 16.94 11.32
N PHE A 40 -2.37 17.63 10.86
CA PHE A 40 -2.44 18.17 9.51
C PHE A 40 -1.35 19.21 9.27
N GLY A 41 -1.14 20.14 10.20
CA GLY A 41 -0.09 21.16 10.11
C GLY A 41 1.31 20.55 10.02
N ILE A 42 1.62 19.56 10.87
CA ILE A 42 2.90 18.85 10.86
C ILE A 42 3.06 18.07 9.55
N ALA A 43 2.05 17.30 9.15
CA ALA A 43 2.10 16.52 7.91
C ALA A 43 2.27 17.42 6.68
N TYR A 44 1.52 18.52 6.61
CA TYR A 44 1.64 19.52 5.55
C TYR A 44 3.04 20.13 5.52
N TYR A 45 3.58 20.55 6.67
CA TYR A 45 4.92 21.09 6.76
C TYR A 45 5.99 20.10 6.28
N LEU A 46 5.94 18.86 6.77
CA LEU A 46 6.88 17.82 6.37
C LEU A 46 6.79 17.48 4.88
N VAL A 47 5.58 17.47 4.31
CA VAL A 47 5.38 17.16 2.88
C VAL A 47 5.87 18.30 1.98
N TYR A 48 5.47 19.55 2.27
CA TYR A 48 5.62 20.65 1.34
C TYR A 48 6.83 21.56 1.59
N HIS A 49 7.41 21.52 2.80
CA HIS A 49 8.48 22.43 3.20
C HIS A 49 9.76 21.72 3.63
N THR A 50 9.78 20.38 3.63
CA THR A 50 10.99 19.60 3.91
C THR A 50 11.36 18.66 2.77
N THR A 51 12.63 18.27 2.75
CA THR A 51 13.21 17.23 1.89
C THR A 51 12.68 15.85 2.31
N THR A 52 13.00 14.82 1.51
CA THR A 52 12.43 13.48 1.67
C THR A 52 12.68 12.87 3.05
N GLY A 53 11.59 12.37 3.66
CA GLY A 53 11.61 11.35 4.69
C GLY A 53 10.47 10.38 4.46
N ASP A 54 10.58 9.14 4.92
CA ASP A 54 9.56 8.10 4.73
C ASP A 54 8.29 8.41 5.52
N ILE A 55 7.40 9.26 4.98
CA ILE A 55 6.13 9.59 5.64
C ILE A 55 5.06 8.57 5.26
N ILE A 56 4.49 7.92 6.28
CA ILE A 56 3.18 7.25 6.21
C ILE A 56 2.19 8.06 7.08
N SER A 57 1.52 9.07 6.51
CA SER A 57 0.68 10.03 7.29
C SER A 57 -0.84 9.81 7.22
N ASN A 58 -1.36 8.87 6.43
CA ASN A 58 -2.80 8.81 6.14
C ASN A 58 -3.68 8.05 7.15
N LEU A 59 -3.14 7.64 8.30
CA LEU A 59 -3.93 6.94 9.33
C LEU A 59 -4.83 7.88 10.15
N ALA A 60 -4.49 9.17 10.23
CA ALA A 60 -5.20 10.11 11.10
C ALA A 60 -6.58 10.56 10.59
N LEU A 61 -6.78 10.63 9.27
CA LEU A 61 -8.05 11.05 8.69
C LEU A 61 -9.21 10.16 9.14
N ASP A 62 -9.03 8.83 9.05
CA ASP A 62 -10.06 7.87 9.46
C ASP A 62 -10.32 7.97 10.97
N TYR A 63 -9.28 7.71 11.77
CA TYR A 63 -9.45 7.49 13.21
C TYR A 63 -9.76 8.75 14.01
N ILE A 64 -9.63 9.95 13.44
CA ILE A 64 -9.93 11.22 14.14
C ILE A 64 -11.20 11.89 13.60
N LEU A 65 -11.37 11.95 12.27
CA LEU A 65 -12.44 12.74 11.66
C LEU A 65 -13.63 11.92 11.19
N LEU A 66 -13.38 10.71 10.69
CA LEU A 66 -14.40 9.92 10.01
C LEU A 66 -15.03 8.87 10.92
N THR A 67 -14.24 8.29 11.82
CA THR A 67 -14.65 7.25 12.75
C THR A 67 -14.40 7.71 14.18
N GLU A 68 -15.25 7.24 15.09
CA GLU A 68 -15.02 7.25 16.54
C GLU A 68 -14.53 5.86 16.97
N PRO A 69 -13.21 5.58 16.96
CA PRO A 69 -12.67 4.25 17.27
C PRO A 69 -13.16 3.70 18.61
N GLN A 70 -13.27 4.57 19.61
CA GLN A 70 -13.61 4.22 20.98
C GLN A 70 -14.99 3.57 21.13
N THR A 71 -15.91 3.86 20.21
CA THR A 71 -17.31 3.40 20.25
C THR A 71 -17.68 2.53 19.05
N GLU A 72 -17.01 2.70 17.91
CA GLU A 72 -17.37 2.02 16.66
C GLU A 72 -16.49 0.80 16.35
N LEU A 73 -15.27 0.71 16.89
CA LEU A 73 -14.33 -0.36 16.57
C LEU A 73 -14.20 -1.35 17.73
N PHE A 74 -14.09 -2.63 17.38
CA PHE A 74 -14.05 -3.74 18.32
C PHE A 74 -13.04 -4.77 17.87
N GLN A 75 -12.30 -5.33 18.82
CA GLN A 75 -11.60 -6.59 18.61
C GLN A 75 -12.61 -7.73 18.49
N THR A 76 -12.25 -8.81 17.80
CA THR A 76 -13.10 -10.00 17.71
C THR A 76 -13.33 -10.56 19.10
N GLY A 77 -14.59 -10.76 19.48
CA GLY A 77 -14.98 -11.20 20.83
C GLY A 77 -15.08 -10.10 21.89
N GLN A 78 -14.72 -8.85 21.57
CA GLN A 78 -14.93 -7.72 22.48
C GLN A 78 -16.42 -7.37 22.55
N THR A 79 -16.96 -7.27 23.76
CA THR A 79 -18.41 -7.03 24.00
C THR A 79 -18.73 -5.60 24.42
N ILE A 80 -17.79 -4.90 25.08
CA ILE A 80 -17.97 -3.52 25.53
C ILE A 80 -17.09 -2.56 24.70
N PRO A 81 -17.54 -1.32 24.42
CA PRO A 81 -16.73 -0.33 23.71
C PRO A 81 -15.50 0.05 24.54
N GLN A 82 -14.43 0.50 23.87
CA GLN A 82 -13.23 0.96 24.58
C GLN A 82 -13.53 2.13 25.53
N ALA A 83 -14.51 2.98 25.20
CA ALA A 83 -14.94 4.09 26.05
C ALA A 83 -15.34 3.64 27.46
N ALA A 84 -15.86 2.41 27.61
CA ALA A 84 -16.27 1.81 28.87
C ALA A 84 -15.12 1.12 29.63
N PHE A 85 -13.88 1.14 29.11
CA PHE A 85 -12.76 0.50 29.78
C PHE A 85 -12.36 1.26 31.07
N PRO A 86 -12.05 0.52 32.17
CA PRO A 86 -11.98 1.09 33.51
C PRO A 86 -10.77 2.01 33.74
N GLY A 87 -9.72 1.97 32.89
CA GLY A 87 -8.51 2.75 33.14
C GLY A 87 -7.65 3.02 31.91
N LEU A 88 -6.81 4.06 32.01
CA LEU A 88 -5.95 4.54 30.94
C LEU A 88 -5.04 3.44 30.37
N LYS A 89 -4.50 2.55 31.22
CA LYS A 89 -3.63 1.44 30.79
C LYS A 89 -4.34 0.50 29.82
N SER A 90 -5.58 0.11 30.13
CA SER A 90 -6.38 -0.77 29.27
C SER A 90 -6.74 -0.12 27.94
N ARG A 91 -7.10 1.18 27.97
CA ARG A 91 -7.36 1.99 26.78
C ARG A 91 -6.10 2.13 25.92
N LEU A 92 -4.96 2.43 26.52
CA LEU A 92 -3.68 2.57 25.83
C LEU A 92 -3.27 1.25 25.15
N LYS A 93 -3.38 0.12 25.86
CA LYS A 93 -3.10 -1.20 25.29
C LYS A 93 -3.97 -1.49 24.07
N TRP A 94 -5.27 -1.17 24.16
CA TRP A 94 -6.21 -1.33 23.06
C TRP A 94 -5.88 -0.41 21.88
N SER A 95 -5.57 0.86 22.14
CA SER A 95 -5.19 1.83 21.10
C SER A 95 -3.91 1.42 20.38
N LEU A 96 -2.90 0.97 21.13
CA LEU A 96 -1.66 0.43 20.55
C LEU A 96 -1.96 -0.78 19.67
N SER A 97 -2.81 -1.70 20.13
CA SER A 97 -3.24 -2.84 19.32
C SER A 97 -3.93 -2.40 18.02
N LEU A 98 -4.82 -1.40 18.07
CA LEU A 98 -5.49 -0.88 16.88
C LEU A 98 -4.50 -0.26 15.89
N LEU A 99 -3.64 0.64 16.37
CA LEU A 99 -2.72 1.40 15.53
C LEU A 99 -1.60 0.54 14.93
N THR A 100 -1.24 -0.57 15.59
CA THR A 100 -0.30 -1.57 15.06
C THR A 100 -0.98 -2.65 14.21
N SER A 101 -2.32 -2.72 14.21
CA SER A 101 -3.12 -3.61 13.37
C SER A 101 -3.58 -2.91 12.08
N GLN A 102 -2.65 -2.49 11.21
CA GLN A 102 -2.97 -1.72 10.00
C GLN A 102 -4.01 -2.39 9.08
N ARG A 103 -4.03 -3.73 9.04
CA ARG A 103 -5.00 -4.53 8.27
C ARG A 103 -6.19 -5.02 9.08
N GLY A 104 -6.32 -4.62 10.35
CA GLY A 104 -7.42 -5.01 11.23
C GLY A 104 -7.52 -6.51 11.47
N ILE A 105 -6.42 -7.26 11.43
CA ILE A 105 -6.44 -8.72 11.68
C ILE A 105 -6.86 -8.96 13.13
N GLY A 106 -7.91 -9.75 13.35
CA GLY A 106 -8.52 -9.94 14.66
C GLY A 106 -9.49 -8.83 15.08
N TRP A 107 -9.85 -7.91 14.20
CA TRP A 107 -10.83 -6.84 14.44
C TRP A 107 -12.11 -7.03 13.64
N THR A 108 -13.22 -6.43 14.09
CA THR A 108 -14.52 -6.52 13.39
C THR A 108 -14.53 -5.91 11.99
N HIS A 109 -13.52 -5.09 11.67
CA HIS A 109 -13.32 -4.46 10.37
C HIS A 109 -12.22 -5.13 9.54
N GLU A 110 -11.83 -6.36 9.88
CA GLU A 110 -10.88 -7.16 9.08
C GLU A 110 -11.36 -7.25 7.62
N PRO A 111 -10.52 -6.90 6.63
CA PRO A 111 -10.88 -7.03 5.22
C PRO A 111 -11.19 -8.47 4.84
N ARG A 112 -12.28 -8.66 4.08
CA ARG A 112 -12.78 -10.00 3.70
C ARG A 112 -11.83 -10.80 2.81
N ASN A 113 -11.00 -10.13 2.02
CA ASN A 113 -10.16 -10.76 1.00
C ASN A 113 -8.70 -10.90 1.43
N LEU A 114 -8.42 -11.00 2.73
CA LEU A 114 -7.06 -11.26 3.19
C LEU A 114 -6.67 -12.72 2.90
N PRO A 115 -5.44 -12.98 2.43
CA PRO A 115 -4.94 -14.34 2.29
C PRO A 115 -4.90 -15.03 3.67
N PRO A 116 -5.16 -16.34 3.76
CA PRO A 116 -5.05 -17.07 5.02
C PRO A 116 -3.61 -17.06 5.55
N SER A 117 -3.45 -17.28 6.86
CA SER A 117 -2.12 -17.52 7.42
C SER A 117 -1.54 -18.82 6.84
N PRO A 118 -0.31 -18.82 6.31
CA PRO A 118 0.37 -20.05 5.91
C PRO A 118 0.85 -20.86 7.13
N TYR A 119 0.76 -20.28 8.33
CA TYR A 119 1.19 -20.89 9.58
C TYR A 119 -0.02 -21.30 10.43
N PRO A 120 -0.13 -22.58 10.82
CA PRO A 120 -1.11 -23.04 11.82
C PRO A 120 -0.80 -22.51 13.23
N ALA A 121 -1.83 -22.44 14.07
CA ALA A 121 -1.78 -22.06 15.51
C ALA A 121 -0.60 -22.70 16.27
N SER A 122 -0.30 -23.97 15.95
CA SER A 122 0.72 -24.80 16.58
C SER A 122 2.15 -24.56 16.09
N THR A 123 2.37 -23.66 15.13
CA THR A 123 3.71 -23.38 14.58
C THR A 123 4.64 -22.83 15.66
N SER A 124 5.80 -23.47 15.85
CA SER A 124 6.85 -22.95 16.75
C SER A 124 7.29 -21.54 16.36
N ARG A 125 7.41 -20.66 17.36
CA ARG A 125 7.92 -19.28 17.22
C ARG A 125 9.23 -19.22 16.44
N TRP A 126 10.19 -20.08 16.79
CA TRP A 126 11.52 -20.04 16.19
C TRP A 126 11.57 -20.65 14.80
N ARG A 127 10.67 -21.60 14.50
CA ARG A 127 10.47 -22.08 13.13
C ARG A 127 9.97 -20.94 12.24
N PHE A 128 8.95 -20.21 12.69
CA PHE A 128 8.46 -19.04 11.96
C PHE A 128 9.57 -18.00 11.74
N VAL A 129 10.33 -17.67 12.79
CA VAL A 129 11.44 -16.71 12.69
C VAL A 129 12.46 -17.16 11.64
N ALA A 130 12.89 -18.43 11.68
CA ALA A 130 13.82 -18.98 10.69
C ALA A 130 13.25 -18.90 9.26
N ASP A 131 12.02 -19.34 9.05
CA ASP A 131 11.37 -19.32 7.74
C ASP A 131 11.27 -17.89 7.18
N ARG A 132 10.95 -16.90 8.03
CA ARG A 132 10.85 -15.49 7.63
C ARG A 132 12.21 -14.87 7.35
N LEU A 133 13.26 -15.23 8.08
CA LEU A 133 14.63 -14.78 7.79
C LEU A 133 15.14 -15.35 6.47
N VAL A 134 14.89 -16.63 6.19
CA VAL A 134 15.21 -17.25 4.90
C VAL A 134 14.42 -16.57 3.77
N GLN A 135 13.12 -16.33 3.96
CA GLN A 135 12.31 -15.58 3.00
C GLN A 135 12.89 -14.19 2.74
N SER A 136 13.28 -13.45 3.77
CA SER A 136 13.90 -12.12 3.62
C SER A 136 15.21 -12.18 2.84
N ALA A 137 16.06 -13.19 3.09
CA ALA A 137 17.31 -13.36 2.34
C ALA A 137 17.05 -13.63 0.84
N VAL A 138 16.08 -14.49 0.51
CA VAL A 138 15.70 -14.76 -0.89
C VAL A 138 15.12 -13.51 -1.56
N LEU A 139 14.25 -12.78 -0.85
CA LEU A 139 13.66 -11.54 -1.37
C LEU A 139 14.70 -10.43 -1.55
N PHE A 140 15.71 -10.36 -0.69
CA PHE A 140 16.83 -9.44 -0.84
C PHE A 140 17.61 -9.73 -2.12
N ILE A 141 17.95 -10.99 -2.40
CA ILE A 141 18.63 -11.38 -3.64
C ILE A 141 17.78 -11.03 -4.86
N LEU A 142 16.48 -11.34 -4.83
CA LEU A 142 15.56 -11.01 -5.92
C LEU A 142 15.47 -9.49 -6.16
N TRP A 143 15.38 -8.71 -5.07
CA TRP A 143 15.38 -7.26 -5.12
C TRP A 143 16.68 -6.72 -5.73
N ASP A 144 17.82 -7.22 -5.30
CA ASP A 144 19.15 -6.78 -5.74
C ASP A 144 19.39 -7.10 -7.22
N VAL A 145 18.99 -8.29 -7.69
CA VAL A 145 19.03 -8.66 -9.11
C VAL A 145 18.15 -7.73 -9.94
N ALA A 146 16.91 -7.48 -9.50
CA ALA A 146 15.98 -6.64 -10.25
C ALA A 146 16.39 -5.16 -10.25
N ALA A 147 16.90 -4.64 -9.12
CA ALA A 147 17.44 -3.29 -9.02
C ALA A 147 18.68 -3.11 -9.91
N THR A 148 19.58 -4.09 -9.91
CA THR A 148 20.76 -4.12 -10.78
C THR A 148 20.34 -4.12 -12.25
N TYR A 149 19.39 -4.98 -12.65
CA TYR A 149 18.87 -5.00 -14.02
C TYR A 149 18.31 -3.63 -14.43
N THR A 150 17.47 -3.03 -13.60
CA THR A 150 16.89 -1.70 -13.87
C THR A 150 17.96 -0.62 -14.00
N ARG A 151 19.00 -0.65 -13.14
CA ARG A 151 20.12 0.31 -13.15
C ARG A 151 20.91 0.33 -14.45
N TYR A 152 21.21 -0.85 -15.01
CA TYR A 152 22.05 -0.97 -16.19
C TYR A 152 21.27 -0.98 -17.50
N ARG A 153 19.97 -0.66 -17.47
CA ARG A 153 19.10 -0.67 -18.65
C ARG A 153 18.73 0.78 -19.01
N PRO A 154 19.38 1.39 -20.02
CA PRO A 154 19.26 2.82 -20.32
C PRO A 154 17.82 3.31 -20.54
N SER A 155 16.94 2.43 -21.01
CA SER A 155 15.53 2.77 -21.26
C SER A 155 14.75 3.16 -20.00
N PHE A 156 15.25 2.90 -18.78
CA PHE A 156 14.57 3.33 -17.55
C PHE A 156 14.85 4.79 -17.20
N TYR A 157 15.86 5.39 -17.84
CA TYR A 157 16.39 6.72 -17.54
C TYR A 157 16.34 7.66 -18.75
N ILE A 158 16.34 7.11 -19.97
CA ILE A 158 16.29 7.84 -21.24
C ILE A 158 15.07 7.31 -22.01
N ASP A 159 14.22 8.21 -22.51
CA ASP A 159 13.08 7.89 -23.38
C ASP A 159 13.60 7.20 -24.67
N GLY A 160 13.81 5.89 -24.60
CA GLY A 160 14.45 5.10 -25.65
C GLY A 160 13.43 4.46 -26.60
N PRO A 161 13.84 4.04 -27.82
CA PRO A 161 12.94 3.39 -28.78
C PRO A 161 12.22 2.16 -28.20
N GLU A 162 12.85 1.45 -27.26
CA GLU A 162 12.28 0.27 -26.64
C GLU A 162 11.07 0.57 -25.74
N GLU A 163 10.97 1.77 -25.16
CA GLU A 163 9.77 2.21 -24.42
C GLU A 163 8.55 2.41 -25.33
N THR A 164 8.75 2.47 -26.65
CA THR A 164 7.65 2.53 -27.63
C THR A 164 7.05 1.16 -27.93
N THR A 165 7.79 0.07 -27.65
CA THR A 165 7.32 -1.30 -27.89
C THR A 165 6.49 -1.82 -26.72
N PHE A 166 5.51 -2.68 -27.00
CA PHE A 166 4.70 -3.33 -25.95
C PHE A 166 5.56 -4.16 -24.99
N LEU A 167 6.49 -4.96 -25.51
CA LEU A 167 7.38 -5.79 -24.70
C LEU A 167 8.32 -4.96 -23.82
N GLY A 168 8.87 -3.86 -24.34
CA GLY A 168 9.68 -2.94 -23.55
C GLY A 168 8.90 -2.30 -22.40
N ARG A 169 7.65 -1.89 -22.64
CA ARG A 169 6.76 -1.39 -21.57
C ARG A 169 6.41 -2.46 -20.52
N CYS A 170 6.25 -3.71 -20.95
CA CYS A 170 6.05 -4.82 -20.01
C CYS A 170 7.31 -5.04 -19.15
N ALA A 171 8.49 -5.08 -19.76
CA ALA A 171 9.75 -5.18 -19.04
C ALA A 171 9.95 -4.01 -18.06
N PHE A 172 9.56 -2.80 -18.45
CA PHE A 172 9.56 -1.62 -17.59
C PHE A 172 8.68 -1.81 -16.35
N VAL A 173 7.43 -2.23 -16.55
CA VAL A 173 6.49 -2.51 -15.46
C VAL A 173 7.07 -3.54 -14.48
N TRP A 174 7.61 -4.65 -14.97
CA TRP A 174 8.15 -5.71 -14.12
C TRP A 174 9.46 -5.33 -13.44
N GLY A 175 10.34 -4.57 -14.11
CA GLY A 175 11.58 -4.05 -13.52
C GLY A 175 11.33 -3.13 -12.32
N TRP A 176 10.17 -2.47 -12.26
CA TRP A 176 9.74 -1.73 -11.07
C TRP A 176 8.92 -2.59 -10.09
N ALA A 177 7.99 -3.41 -10.59
CA ALA A 177 7.05 -4.15 -9.74
C ALA A 177 7.73 -5.23 -8.89
N VAL A 178 8.70 -5.96 -9.46
CA VAL A 178 9.44 -7.02 -8.73
C VAL A 178 10.17 -6.48 -7.51
N PRO A 179 11.05 -5.46 -7.61
CA PRO A 179 11.72 -4.92 -6.44
C PRO A 179 10.74 -4.26 -5.46
N ALA A 180 9.69 -3.59 -5.94
CA ALA A 180 8.67 -3.02 -5.04
C ALA A 180 7.94 -4.11 -4.21
N VAL A 181 7.55 -5.21 -4.85
CA VAL A 181 6.91 -6.35 -4.16
C VAL A 181 7.87 -7.05 -3.20
N ALA A 182 9.13 -7.23 -3.63
CA ALA A 182 10.16 -7.86 -2.80
C ALA A 182 10.44 -7.02 -1.55
N ALA A 183 10.65 -5.71 -1.70
CA ALA A 183 10.93 -4.79 -0.59
C ALA A 183 9.78 -4.73 0.42
N LEU A 184 8.53 -4.59 -0.04
CA LEU A 184 7.37 -4.57 0.85
C LEU A 184 7.22 -5.90 1.61
N THR A 185 7.40 -7.03 0.93
CA THR A 185 7.28 -8.36 1.55
C THR A 185 8.41 -8.60 2.55
N MET A 186 9.64 -8.21 2.21
CA MET A 186 10.81 -8.33 3.07
C MET A 186 10.66 -7.48 4.34
N ASN A 187 10.26 -6.21 4.22
CA ASN A 187 10.02 -5.34 5.37
C ASN A 187 8.94 -5.92 6.31
N HIS A 188 7.87 -6.47 5.75
CA HIS A 188 6.86 -7.16 6.53
C HIS A 188 7.39 -8.42 7.22
N ALA A 189 8.21 -9.23 6.52
CA ALA A 189 8.82 -10.42 7.09
C ALA A 189 9.78 -10.06 8.24
N LEU A 190 10.65 -9.07 8.06
CA LEU A 190 11.58 -8.60 9.09
C LEU A 190 10.85 -8.02 10.31
N LEU A 191 9.82 -7.21 10.10
CA LEU A 191 8.98 -6.71 11.18
C LEU A 191 8.29 -7.87 11.91
N SER A 192 7.81 -8.88 11.18
CA SER A 192 7.19 -10.07 11.78
C SER A 192 8.16 -10.85 12.65
N VAL A 193 9.43 -10.99 12.22
CA VAL A 193 10.49 -11.64 13.00
C VAL A 193 10.67 -10.92 14.33
N ALA A 194 10.84 -9.59 14.31
CA ALA A 194 11.02 -8.81 15.53
C ALA A 194 9.83 -8.96 16.49
N MET A 195 8.61 -8.79 15.97
CA MET A 195 7.39 -8.82 16.79
C MET A 195 7.09 -10.20 17.37
N VAL A 196 7.31 -11.27 16.60
CA VAL A 196 7.10 -12.66 17.05
C VAL A 196 8.20 -13.10 18.01
N ALA A 197 9.47 -12.76 17.75
CA ALA A 197 10.58 -13.07 18.64
C ALA A 197 10.39 -12.44 20.03
N LEU A 198 9.95 -11.18 20.07
CA LEU A 198 9.61 -10.45 21.30
C LEU A 198 8.32 -10.95 21.98
N GLY A 199 7.55 -11.84 21.35
CA GLY A 199 6.29 -12.35 21.89
C GLY A 199 5.16 -11.32 21.94
N ILE A 200 5.24 -10.27 21.12
CA ILE A 200 4.22 -9.21 21.05
C ILE A 200 3.00 -9.70 20.25
N TRP A 201 3.24 -10.46 19.19
CA TRP A 201 2.21 -10.96 18.28
C TRP A 201 2.39 -12.45 18.00
N ASP A 202 1.28 -13.15 17.82
CA ASP A 202 1.30 -14.55 17.43
C ASP A 202 1.64 -14.71 15.94
N VAL A 203 2.24 -15.85 15.59
CA VAL A 203 2.59 -16.20 14.21
C VAL A 203 1.41 -16.11 13.22
N GLN A 204 0.16 -16.27 13.70
CA GLN A 204 -1.05 -16.33 12.85
C GLN A 204 -1.59 -14.96 12.47
N THR A 205 -1.14 -13.91 13.17
CA THR A 205 -1.50 -12.54 12.82
C THR A 205 -0.71 -12.05 11.61
N TRP A 206 0.39 -12.71 11.25
CA TRP A 206 1.29 -12.33 10.15
C TRP A 206 0.89 -12.97 8.82
N ARG A 207 -0.27 -12.56 8.30
CA ARG A 207 -0.76 -13.01 6.98
C ARG A 207 0.01 -12.36 5.83
N PRO A 208 0.14 -12.99 4.65
CA PRO A 208 0.80 -12.39 3.49
C PRO A 208 0.18 -11.04 3.08
N PHE A 209 0.98 -10.12 2.52
CA PHE A 209 0.46 -8.84 2.02
C PHE A 209 -0.36 -9.00 0.75
N TYR A 210 0.11 -9.87 -0.13
CA TYR A 210 -0.47 -10.13 -1.44
C TYR A 210 -1.36 -11.37 -1.38
N GLY A 211 -2.49 -11.33 -2.08
CA GLY A 211 -3.30 -12.52 -2.34
C GLY A 211 -2.76 -13.31 -3.53
N SER A 212 -3.60 -14.17 -4.09
CA SER A 212 -3.18 -15.00 -5.22
C SER A 212 -2.98 -14.16 -6.49
N TRP A 213 -1.82 -14.31 -7.13
CA TRP A 213 -1.57 -13.76 -8.47
C TRP A 213 -2.43 -14.47 -9.53
N SER A 214 -2.92 -15.68 -9.24
CA SER A 214 -3.87 -16.39 -10.09
C SER A 214 -5.25 -15.70 -10.20
N ASP A 215 -5.52 -14.72 -9.32
CA ASP A 215 -6.75 -13.93 -9.35
C ASP A 215 -6.65 -12.64 -10.18
N ALA A 216 -5.45 -12.23 -10.59
CA ALA A 216 -5.15 -10.92 -11.19
C ALA A 216 -5.50 -10.79 -12.68
N TYR A 217 -6.54 -11.48 -13.16
CA TYR A 217 -6.96 -11.44 -14.57
C TYR A 217 -7.99 -10.34 -14.90
N THR A 218 -8.28 -9.45 -13.95
CA THR A 218 -8.98 -8.17 -14.19
C THR A 218 -8.34 -7.09 -13.32
N VAL A 219 -8.39 -5.83 -13.74
CA VAL A 219 -7.82 -4.72 -12.97
C VAL A 219 -8.54 -4.59 -11.62
N ARG A 220 -9.87 -4.81 -11.60
CA ARG A 220 -10.63 -4.88 -10.36
C ARG A 220 -10.09 -5.97 -9.43
N ARG A 221 -9.86 -7.19 -9.92
CA ARG A 221 -9.38 -8.31 -9.08
C ARG A 221 -7.95 -8.10 -8.63
N PHE A 222 -7.08 -7.57 -9.49
CA PHE A 222 -5.73 -7.18 -9.10
C PHE A 222 -5.75 -6.29 -7.86
N TRP A 223 -6.50 -5.17 -7.87
CA TRP A 223 -6.54 -4.25 -6.73
C TRP A 223 -7.31 -4.79 -5.51
N SER A 224 -8.31 -5.66 -5.70
CA SER A 224 -9.21 -6.13 -4.61
C SER A 224 -8.83 -7.46 -3.97
N HIS A 225 -8.06 -8.31 -4.67
CA HIS A 225 -7.69 -9.65 -4.23
C HIS A 225 -6.19 -9.88 -4.21
N THR A 226 -5.43 -9.32 -5.17
CA THR A 226 -4.00 -9.65 -5.33
C THR A 226 -3.06 -8.63 -4.69
N TRP A 227 -3.23 -7.34 -4.99
CA TRP A 227 -2.34 -6.28 -4.54
C TRP A 227 -2.37 -6.10 -3.01
N HIS A 228 -1.37 -5.40 -2.44
CA HIS A 228 -1.24 -5.31 -0.99
C HIS A 228 -2.49 -4.67 -0.34
N GLN A 229 -2.98 -5.29 0.73
CA GLN A 229 -4.17 -4.84 1.46
C GLN A 229 -3.86 -3.87 2.61
N LEU A 230 -2.62 -3.39 2.69
CA LEU A 230 -2.08 -2.60 3.82
C LEU A 230 -2.90 -1.35 4.14
N LEU A 231 -3.33 -0.61 3.12
CA LEU A 231 -4.02 0.68 3.28
C LEU A 231 -5.54 0.57 3.04
N ARG A 232 -6.08 -0.66 2.99
CA ARG A 232 -7.46 -0.91 2.55
C ARG A 232 -8.47 -0.02 3.27
N ARG A 233 -8.41 -0.01 4.61
CA ARG A 233 -9.33 0.78 5.45
C ARG A 233 -9.18 2.27 5.17
N ASN A 234 -7.95 2.78 5.17
CA ASN A 234 -7.64 4.20 5.00
C ASN A 234 -8.23 4.76 3.69
N VAL A 235 -8.20 3.97 2.62
CA VAL A 235 -8.72 4.40 1.32
C VAL A 235 -10.23 4.16 1.16
N THR A 236 -10.82 3.14 1.80
CA THR A 236 -12.26 2.85 1.62
C THR A 236 -13.17 3.59 2.59
N THR A 237 -12.74 3.83 3.84
CA THR A 237 -13.58 4.48 4.86
C THR A 237 -14.17 5.83 4.41
N PRO A 238 -13.42 6.74 3.75
CA PRO A 238 -14.00 8.00 3.28
C PRO A 238 -15.17 7.81 2.32
N GLY A 239 -15.09 6.84 1.41
CA GLY A 239 -16.17 6.49 0.48
C GLY A 239 -17.38 5.89 1.19
N ASP A 240 -17.15 5.00 2.15
CA ASP A 240 -18.21 4.39 2.96
C ASP A 240 -18.99 5.44 3.77
N ARG A 241 -18.27 6.39 4.38
CA ARG A 241 -18.87 7.49 5.14
C ARG A 241 -19.66 8.44 4.25
N LEU A 242 -19.13 8.77 3.07
CA LEU A 242 -19.84 9.63 2.12
C LEU A 242 -21.13 8.97 1.65
N VAL A 243 -21.08 7.70 1.25
CA VAL A 243 -22.28 6.94 0.86
C VAL A 243 -23.32 6.91 1.98
N THR A 244 -22.87 6.69 3.22
CA THR A 244 -23.75 6.65 4.40
C THR A 244 -24.40 8.01 4.65
N ARG A 245 -23.63 9.11 4.56
CA ARG A 245 -24.15 10.48 4.73
C ARG A 245 -25.17 10.86 3.65
N LEU A 246 -24.95 10.39 2.42
CA LEU A 246 -25.87 10.58 1.30
C LEU A 246 -27.09 9.63 1.35
N SER A 247 -27.16 8.73 2.34
CA SER A 247 -28.24 7.74 2.50
C SER A 247 -28.49 6.89 1.25
N LEU A 248 -27.44 6.61 0.46
CA LEU A 248 -27.62 5.85 -0.77
C LEU A 248 -27.94 4.38 -0.45
N PRO A 249 -28.83 3.72 -1.24
CA PRO A 249 -29.19 2.33 -1.00
C PRO A 249 -27.97 1.41 -1.01
N LYS A 250 -27.91 0.50 -0.04
CA LYS A 250 -26.87 -0.55 0.01
C LYS A 250 -26.93 -1.37 -1.27
N GLY A 251 -25.76 -1.57 -1.89
CA GLY A 251 -25.64 -2.32 -3.15
C GLY A 251 -26.01 -1.54 -4.41
N SER A 252 -26.43 -0.27 -4.32
CA SER A 252 -26.67 0.53 -5.52
C SER A 252 -25.39 0.76 -6.35
N VAL A 253 -25.57 0.88 -7.66
CA VAL A 253 -24.48 1.12 -8.62
C VAL A 253 -23.76 2.43 -8.30
N LEU A 254 -24.50 3.50 -8.04
CA LEU A 254 -23.94 4.80 -7.67
C LEU A 254 -23.08 4.70 -6.40
N ALA A 255 -23.56 4.02 -5.37
CA ALA A 255 -22.82 3.84 -4.14
C ALA A 255 -21.55 2.99 -4.32
N SER A 256 -21.55 2.07 -5.29
CA SER A 256 -20.37 1.27 -5.65
C SER A 256 -19.31 2.11 -6.36
N TYR A 257 -19.72 2.98 -7.30
CA TYR A 257 -18.80 3.88 -7.99
C TYR A 257 -18.26 4.98 -7.09
N ILE A 258 -19.06 5.58 -6.21
CA ILE A 258 -18.56 6.55 -5.23
C ILE A 258 -17.45 5.94 -4.38
N ARG A 259 -17.65 4.73 -3.83
CA ARG A 259 -16.60 4.02 -3.08
C ARG A 259 -15.34 3.79 -3.91
N LEU A 260 -15.51 3.35 -5.15
CA LEU A 260 -14.40 3.07 -6.06
C LEU A 260 -13.56 4.32 -6.34
N TYR A 261 -14.20 5.40 -6.78
CA TYR A 261 -13.51 6.64 -7.15
C TYR A 261 -12.90 7.33 -5.93
N ILE A 262 -13.60 7.36 -4.78
CA ILE A 262 -13.03 7.93 -3.56
C ILE A 262 -11.82 7.10 -3.09
N ALA A 263 -11.87 5.76 -3.15
CA ALA A 263 -10.73 4.94 -2.75
C ALA A 263 -9.48 5.20 -3.60
N PHE A 264 -9.64 5.29 -4.92
CA PHE A 264 -8.53 5.62 -5.81
C PHE A 264 -8.09 7.09 -5.70
N PHE A 265 -9.01 8.02 -5.42
CA PHE A 265 -8.65 9.41 -5.16
C PHE A 265 -7.79 9.55 -3.89
N VAL A 266 -8.22 8.95 -2.78
CA VAL A 266 -7.47 8.98 -1.51
C VAL A 266 -6.12 8.30 -1.67
N SER A 267 -6.07 7.14 -2.34
CA SER A 267 -4.80 6.48 -2.69
C SER A 267 -3.91 7.38 -3.55
N GLY A 268 -4.47 7.99 -4.58
CA GLY A 268 -3.75 8.92 -5.47
C GLY A 268 -3.21 10.13 -4.73
N TRP A 269 -3.97 10.67 -3.77
CA TRP A 269 -3.54 11.78 -2.93
C TRP A 269 -2.36 11.41 -2.05
N VAL A 270 -2.38 10.23 -1.40
CA VAL A 270 -1.25 9.71 -0.61
C VAL A 270 0.03 9.72 -1.44
N HIS A 271 -0.01 9.07 -2.60
CA HIS A 271 1.16 8.94 -3.47
C HIS A 271 1.54 10.28 -4.13
N HIS A 272 0.59 11.18 -4.37
CA HIS A 272 0.86 12.51 -4.91
C HIS A 272 1.57 13.42 -3.89
N SER A 273 1.25 13.30 -2.61
CA SER A 273 2.02 13.94 -1.54
C SER A 273 3.43 13.35 -1.44
N SER A 274 3.58 12.02 -1.56
CA SER A 274 4.89 11.37 -1.61
C SER A 274 5.71 11.79 -2.84
N ASP A 275 5.08 11.93 -4.02
CA ASP A 275 5.73 12.46 -5.23
C ASP A 275 6.30 13.86 -4.94
N TYR A 276 5.52 14.76 -4.33
CA TYR A 276 6.02 16.11 -4.01
C TYR A 276 7.20 16.07 -3.04
N MET A 277 7.16 15.22 -2.02
CA MET A 277 8.27 15.06 -1.08
C MET A 277 9.56 14.64 -1.77
N VAL A 278 9.47 13.67 -2.67
CA VAL A 278 10.63 13.10 -3.34
C VAL A 278 11.15 14.01 -4.45
N LEU A 279 10.24 14.60 -5.22
CA LEU A 279 10.55 15.30 -6.48
C LEU A 279 10.64 16.82 -6.33
N GLY A 280 10.05 17.40 -5.29
CA GLY A 280 9.85 18.85 -5.15
C GLY A 280 8.74 19.41 -6.04
N TYR A 281 8.06 18.56 -6.82
CA TYR A 281 6.92 18.92 -7.66
C TYR A 281 5.93 17.74 -7.72
N HIS A 282 4.72 18.02 -8.21
CA HIS A 282 3.71 17.00 -8.37
C HIS A 282 3.99 16.09 -9.57
N GLY A 283 4.31 14.83 -9.29
CA GLY A 283 4.48 13.78 -10.30
C GLY A 283 3.14 13.30 -10.89
N GLY A 284 3.11 12.04 -11.32
CA GLY A 284 1.95 11.45 -12.01
C GLY A 284 1.09 10.53 -11.18
N ALA A 285 1.31 10.42 -9.86
CA ALA A 285 0.55 9.53 -8.98
C ALA A 285 -0.97 9.70 -9.11
N LEU A 286 -1.49 10.92 -8.97
CA LEU A 286 -2.94 11.16 -8.99
C LEU A 286 -3.57 10.73 -10.33
N LYS A 287 -2.88 10.99 -11.46
CA LYS A 287 -3.31 10.55 -12.79
C LYS A 287 -3.36 9.02 -12.88
N PHE A 288 -2.30 8.35 -12.42
CA PHE A 288 -2.23 6.89 -12.40
C PHE A 288 -3.35 6.26 -11.56
N PHE A 289 -3.52 6.69 -10.31
CA PHE A 289 -4.53 6.09 -9.42
C PHE A 289 -5.96 6.37 -9.89
N MET A 290 -6.27 7.58 -10.35
CA MET A 290 -7.60 7.89 -10.89
C MET A 290 -7.91 7.10 -12.17
N SER A 291 -6.90 6.83 -13.01
CA SER A 291 -7.09 5.98 -14.20
C SER A 291 -7.52 4.56 -13.85
N GLN A 292 -7.18 4.03 -12.67
CA GLN A 292 -7.61 2.70 -12.24
C GLN A 292 -9.11 2.63 -12.01
N ALA A 293 -9.70 3.68 -11.39
CA ALA A 293 -11.15 3.76 -11.20
C ALA A 293 -11.88 3.82 -12.55
N LEU A 294 -11.36 4.59 -13.51
CA LEU A 294 -11.90 4.68 -14.87
C LEU A 294 -11.81 3.33 -15.58
N CYS A 295 -10.66 2.67 -15.55
CA CYS A 295 -10.45 1.36 -16.15
C CYS A 295 -11.41 0.32 -15.57
N ILE A 296 -11.53 0.27 -14.24
CA ILE A 296 -12.45 -0.66 -13.58
C ILE A 296 -13.91 -0.39 -13.98
N THR A 297 -14.29 0.86 -14.20
CA THR A 297 -15.63 1.22 -14.71
C THR A 297 -15.85 0.66 -16.11
N ILE A 298 -14.92 0.91 -17.04
CA ILE A 298 -14.97 0.42 -18.43
C ILE A 298 -14.93 -1.10 -18.48
N GLU A 299 -14.04 -1.72 -17.71
CA GLU A 299 -13.90 -3.17 -17.56
C GLU A 299 -15.21 -3.78 -17.04
N SER A 300 -15.85 -3.16 -16.05
CA SER A 300 -17.12 -3.65 -15.51
C SER A 300 -18.25 -3.58 -16.54
N ALA A 301 -18.34 -2.49 -17.32
CA ALA A 301 -19.32 -2.36 -18.40
C ALA A 301 -19.08 -3.38 -19.52
N SER A 302 -17.81 -3.60 -19.89
CA SER A 302 -17.41 -4.56 -20.92
C SER A 302 -17.75 -6.01 -20.50
N LEU A 303 -17.47 -6.36 -19.24
CA LEU A 303 -17.82 -7.66 -18.68
C LEU A 303 -19.34 -7.86 -18.58
N ASP A 304 -20.11 -6.81 -18.23
CA ASP A 304 -21.58 -6.89 -18.20
C ASP A 304 -22.16 -7.10 -19.61
N LEU A 305 -21.68 -6.33 -20.60
CA LEU A 305 -22.07 -6.49 -22.00
C LEU A 305 -21.74 -7.89 -22.52
N GLY A 306 -20.52 -8.38 -22.26
CA GLY A 306 -20.12 -9.72 -22.68
C GLY A 306 -20.99 -10.83 -22.08
N ARG A 307 -21.43 -10.67 -20.81
CA ARG A 307 -22.40 -11.60 -20.19
C ARG A 307 -23.77 -11.54 -20.87
N ARG A 308 -24.28 -10.34 -21.17
CA ARG A 308 -25.56 -10.16 -21.86
C ARG A 308 -25.55 -10.75 -23.27
N LEU A 309 -24.41 -10.66 -23.96
CA LEU A 309 -24.19 -11.26 -25.29
C LEU A 309 -23.91 -12.77 -25.23
N GLY A 310 -23.82 -13.38 -24.04
CA GLY A 310 -23.57 -14.81 -23.88
C GLY A 310 -22.14 -15.26 -24.20
N LEU A 311 -21.18 -14.33 -24.30
CA LEU A 311 -19.79 -14.62 -24.72
C LEU A 311 -18.98 -15.41 -23.68
N ALA A 312 -19.41 -15.39 -22.41
CA ALA A 312 -18.72 -16.10 -21.34
C ALA A 312 -19.73 -16.74 -20.37
N ARG A 313 -19.85 -18.07 -20.42
CA ARG A 313 -20.58 -18.88 -19.42
C ARG A 313 -19.57 -19.69 -18.61
N GLY A 314 -19.43 -19.38 -17.33
CA GLY A 314 -18.60 -20.13 -16.39
C GLY A 314 -17.08 -19.84 -16.47
N PRO A 315 -16.28 -20.53 -15.63
CA PRO A 315 -14.83 -20.38 -15.61
C PRO A 315 -14.22 -20.93 -16.90
N ASN A 316 -13.66 -20.04 -17.72
CA ASN A 316 -13.02 -20.39 -18.99
C ASN A 316 -11.56 -19.89 -18.98
N LEU A 317 -10.61 -20.81 -19.22
CA LEU A 317 -9.18 -20.50 -19.28
C LEU A 317 -8.85 -19.43 -20.34
N PHE A 318 -9.52 -19.49 -21.50
CA PHE A 318 -9.36 -18.51 -22.57
C PHE A 318 -9.63 -17.08 -22.06
N TRP A 319 -10.78 -16.86 -21.42
CA TRP A 319 -11.14 -15.54 -20.88
C TRP A 319 -10.21 -15.09 -19.74
N ARG A 320 -9.64 -16.03 -18.97
CA ARG A 320 -8.60 -15.70 -17.97
C ARG A 320 -7.31 -15.24 -18.64
N ILE A 321 -6.85 -15.92 -19.69
CA ILE A 321 -5.65 -15.51 -20.46
C ILE A 321 -5.86 -14.13 -21.09
N VAL A 322 -7.01 -13.91 -21.74
CA VAL A 322 -7.40 -12.59 -22.28
C VAL A 322 -7.37 -11.53 -21.16
N GLY A 323 -7.90 -11.86 -20.00
CA GLY A 323 -7.87 -11.00 -18.82
C GLY A 323 -6.46 -10.65 -18.33
N TYR A 324 -5.53 -11.61 -18.31
CA TYR A 324 -4.13 -11.34 -17.97
C TYR A 324 -3.44 -10.43 -18.98
N ILE A 325 -3.66 -10.67 -20.27
CA ILE A 325 -3.12 -9.81 -21.34
C ILE A 325 -3.68 -8.39 -21.18
N TRP A 326 -4.98 -8.25 -20.90
CA TRP A 326 -5.62 -6.98 -20.63
C TRP A 326 -5.01 -6.24 -19.44
N VAL A 327 -4.85 -6.92 -18.30
CA VAL A 327 -4.25 -6.32 -17.09
C VAL A 327 -2.81 -5.89 -17.35
N GLN A 328 -2.01 -6.74 -18.00
CA GLN A 328 -0.64 -6.40 -18.37
C GLN A 328 -0.59 -5.19 -19.31
N ALA A 329 -1.46 -5.15 -20.33
CA ALA A 329 -1.52 -4.05 -21.26
C ALA A 329 -1.94 -2.74 -20.60
N TRP A 330 -2.92 -2.79 -19.69
CA TRP A 330 -3.36 -1.64 -18.92
C TRP A 330 -2.21 -1.03 -18.11
N PHE A 331 -1.47 -1.86 -17.35
CA PHE A 331 -0.34 -1.37 -16.56
C PHE A 331 0.85 -0.92 -17.43
N ALA A 332 1.12 -1.59 -18.54
CA ALA A 332 2.15 -1.16 -19.51
C ALA A 332 1.86 0.23 -20.10
N MET A 333 0.58 0.63 -20.18
CA MET A 333 0.18 1.96 -20.63
C MET A 333 0.20 3.00 -19.51
N CYS A 334 -0.38 2.69 -18.34
CA CYS A 334 -0.65 3.69 -17.32
C CYS A 334 0.44 3.84 -16.25
N LEU A 335 1.16 2.77 -15.91
CA LEU A 335 2.15 2.80 -14.84
C LEU A 335 3.34 3.74 -15.10
N PRO A 336 3.84 3.90 -16.35
CA PRO A 336 4.88 4.89 -16.66
C PRO A 336 4.52 6.32 -16.27
N MET A 337 3.22 6.69 -16.26
CA MET A 337 2.80 8.00 -15.77
C MET A 337 3.25 8.25 -14.32
N TYR A 338 3.26 7.21 -13.49
CA TYR A 338 3.66 7.29 -12.08
C TYR A 338 5.16 7.13 -11.89
N ILE A 339 5.80 6.21 -12.61
CA ILE A 339 7.21 5.84 -12.40
C ILE A 339 8.17 6.83 -13.08
N ASN A 340 7.88 7.31 -14.30
CA ASN A 340 8.85 8.10 -15.06
C ASN A 340 9.30 9.38 -14.33
N PRO A 341 8.41 10.14 -13.64
CA PRO A 341 8.85 11.28 -12.82
C PRO A 341 9.85 10.88 -11.73
N GLN A 342 9.66 9.74 -11.08
CA GLN A 342 10.55 9.22 -10.03
C GLN A 342 11.90 8.76 -10.57
N ASN A 343 11.90 8.06 -11.70
CA ASN A 343 13.15 7.62 -12.34
C ASN A 343 13.98 8.82 -12.83
N ARG A 344 13.34 9.82 -13.44
CA ARG A 344 14.01 11.05 -13.90
C ARG A 344 14.61 11.87 -12.75
N ALA A 345 14.09 11.71 -11.54
CA ALA A 345 14.63 12.30 -10.32
C ALA A 345 15.70 11.42 -9.63
N GLY A 346 16.10 10.28 -10.22
CA GLY A 346 17.16 9.43 -9.69
C GLY A 346 16.76 8.59 -8.46
N VAL A 347 15.46 8.46 -8.15
CA VAL A 347 14.98 7.70 -6.99
C VAL A 347 15.49 6.26 -7.01
N SER A 348 15.46 5.64 -8.19
CA SER A 348 15.91 4.27 -8.42
C SER A 348 17.45 4.11 -8.31
N GLU A 349 18.21 5.20 -8.32
CA GLU A 349 19.68 5.19 -8.17
C GLU A 349 20.12 5.41 -6.71
N ALA A 350 19.35 6.17 -5.94
CA ALA A 350 19.69 6.56 -4.56
C ALA A 350 19.61 5.41 -3.55
N GLY A 351 18.77 4.39 -3.79
CA GLY A 351 18.53 3.28 -2.85
C GLY A 351 19.54 2.13 -2.89
N VAL A 352 20.57 2.18 -3.74
CA VAL A 352 21.27 0.96 -4.22
C VAL A 352 22.78 0.93 -3.91
N ASN A 353 23.36 1.87 -3.17
CA ASN A 353 24.81 1.84 -2.86
C ASN A 353 25.28 0.71 -1.90
N SER A 354 24.53 -0.40 -1.77
CA SER A 354 24.82 -1.49 -0.82
C SER A 354 24.45 -2.91 -1.33
N GLY A 355 24.13 -3.08 -2.62
CA GLY A 355 23.77 -4.39 -3.21
C GLY A 355 24.96 -5.34 -3.35
N ILE A 356 24.80 -6.63 -3.00
CA ILE A 356 25.86 -7.65 -3.12
C ILE A 356 26.09 -7.98 -4.60
N ILE A 357 25.00 -8.16 -5.36
CA ILE A 357 25.00 -8.42 -6.81
C ILE A 357 25.51 -7.20 -7.56
N GLU A 358 25.14 -5.98 -7.16
CA GLU A 358 25.72 -4.77 -7.73
C GLU A 358 27.23 -4.72 -7.49
N GLY A 359 27.70 -5.04 -6.29
CA GLY A 359 29.13 -5.11 -5.96
C GLY A 359 29.88 -6.12 -6.83
N LEU A 360 29.33 -7.33 -7.01
CA LEU A 360 29.90 -8.37 -7.86
C LEU A 360 29.90 -7.98 -9.34
N TRP A 361 28.82 -7.35 -9.83
CA TRP A 361 28.70 -6.88 -11.21
C TRP A 361 29.70 -5.76 -11.51
N ARG A 362 29.83 -4.79 -10.60
CA ARG A 362 30.84 -3.72 -10.70
C ARG A 362 32.24 -4.31 -10.73
N TRP A 363 32.57 -5.22 -9.80
CA TRP A 363 33.85 -5.91 -9.75
C TRP A 363 34.16 -6.62 -11.07
N TRP A 364 33.18 -7.34 -11.63
CA TRP A 364 33.34 -8.07 -12.90
C TRP A 364 33.62 -7.14 -14.09
N ILE A 365 32.93 -6.01 -14.19
CA ILE A 365 33.18 -5.01 -15.25
C ILE A 365 34.56 -4.37 -15.07
N THR A 366 34.94 -4.01 -13.84
CA THR A 366 36.21 -3.32 -13.56
C THR A 366 37.45 -4.20 -13.66
N THR A 367 37.30 -5.52 -13.58
CA THR A 367 38.42 -6.48 -13.69
C THR A 367 38.62 -7.04 -15.10
N ARG A 368 37.72 -6.71 -16.04
CA ARG A 368 37.81 -7.10 -17.46
C ARG A 368 38.15 -5.95 -18.41
N ASN A 369 38.21 -4.72 -17.90
CA ASN A 369 38.86 -3.57 -18.54
C ASN A 369 40.24 -3.39 -17.93
#